data_AF-A0A2D4FIV6-F1
#
_entry.id   AF-A0A2D4FIV6-F1
#
_cell.length_a   1.000
_cell.length_b   1.000
_cell.length_c   1.000
_cell.angle_alpha   90.00
_cell.angle_beta   90.00
_cell.angle_gamma   90.00
#
_symmetry.space_group_name_H-M   'P 1'
#
loop_
_entity.id
_entity.type
_entity.pdbx_description
1 polymer ?
#
loop_
_entity_poly.entity_id
_entity_poly.type
_entity_poly.pdbx_seq_one_letter_code
_entity_poly.pdbx_strand_id
1 'polypeptide(L)'
;NDNSNNNMCTSLNRELINESEPPQSSSDTIRKNIRTGGGEKKKHKVSRKYDSNYLKFGFIQEPGSEPDPRPLCVVCSESLANDAMKPLKLKKHFQSKHPDLAKKPLEYFQRMCENMQKQVIALTKMTVEDKSLIKASYLTALQIAKNKKSYTIAEELIKPCMLQACEEVLGKQAVQKLKVIPMSANTDKQRIGDMAEDIENQVIEMVKNSPFYSIQLDKSTDISNKVLLLCFVRVECEGELQEELLCSLNLPGRTTSSEIFEALNSYFLEHGIEWKKCIGICTDGAANMTGHLSGIVAKVKNVGHPDILSTQCIIH
;
A
#
# COMPACT_ATOMS: atom_id res chain seq x y z
N ASN A 1 -36.71 -30.22 -25.86
CA ASN A 1 -36.10 -29.11 -26.62
C ASN A 1 -35.39 -28.22 -25.62
N ASP A 2 -34.25 -28.71 -25.13
CA ASP A 2 -33.41 -28.01 -24.14
C ASP A 2 -32.16 -27.50 -24.85
N ASN A 3 -32.03 -26.19 -24.98
CA ASN A 3 -30.75 -25.55 -25.29
C ASN A 3 -30.79 -24.06 -24.89
N SER A 4 -30.55 -23.75 -23.61
CA SER A 4 -30.48 -22.35 -23.15
C SER A 4 -29.51 -22.06 -21.99
N ASN A 5 -28.68 -23.01 -21.55
CA ASN A 5 -27.83 -22.81 -20.36
C ASN A 5 -26.31 -22.76 -20.59
N ASN A 6 -25.84 -22.50 -21.81
CA ASN A 6 -24.40 -22.58 -22.14
C ASN A 6 -23.70 -21.25 -22.46
N ASN A 7 -24.28 -20.09 -22.15
CA ASN A 7 -23.75 -18.79 -22.63
C ASN A 7 -23.39 -17.73 -21.57
N MET A 8 -23.40 -18.03 -20.27
CA MET A 8 -23.11 -17.00 -19.25
C MET A 8 -21.62 -16.84 -18.90
N CYS A 9 -20.75 -17.81 -19.24
CA CYS A 9 -19.34 -17.79 -18.85
C CYS A 9 -18.41 -17.19 -19.94
N THR A 10 -18.89 -17.09 -21.18
CA THR A 10 -18.11 -16.61 -22.34
C THR A 10 -18.24 -15.10 -22.59
N SER A 11 -19.24 -14.43 -22.01
CA SER A 11 -19.48 -12.99 -22.18
C SER A 11 -18.49 -12.09 -21.43
N LEU A 12 -17.64 -12.66 -20.57
CA LEU A 12 -16.65 -11.94 -19.75
C LEU A 12 -15.38 -11.49 -20.50
N ASN A 13 -15.10 -12.03 -21.69
CA ASN A 13 -13.83 -11.76 -22.39
C ASN A 13 -13.85 -10.51 -23.28
N ARG A 14 -14.99 -9.82 -23.44
CA ARG A 14 -15.13 -8.76 -24.47
C ARG A 14 -15.20 -7.33 -23.93
N GLU A 15 -15.44 -7.14 -22.64
CA GLU A 15 -15.61 -5.80 -22.04
C GLU A 15 -14.34 -5.25 -21.39
N LEU A 16 -13.23 -6.00 -21.42
CA LEU A 16 -11.94 -5.60 -20.80
C LEU A 16 -10.91 -5.06 -21.81
N ILE A 17 -11.24 -5.00 -23.11
CA ILE A 17 -10.31 -4.55 -24.16
C ILE A 17 -11.03 -3.58 -25.09
N ASN A 18 -11.08 -2.32 -24.71
CA ASN A 18 -11.18 -1.18 -25.64
C ASN A 18 -10.92 0.10 -24.85
N GLU A 19 -9.70 0.62 -24.96
CA GLU A 19 -9.37 2.04 -25.18
C GLU A 19 -7.84 2.15 -25.33
N SER A 20 -7.36 2.05 -26.57
CA SER A 20 -6.16 2.74 -27.09
C SER A 20 -5.96 2.35 -28.56
N GLU A 21 -6.36 3.23 -29.47
CA GLU A 21 -5.92 3.16 -30.87
C GLU A 21 -4.45 3.63 -31.02
N PRO A 22 -3.69 3.10 -31.99
CA PRO A 22 -2.24 3.31 -32.14
C PRO A 22 -1.89 4.35 -33.22
N PRO A 23 -0.64 4.87 -33.27
CA PRO A 23 -0.10 5.49 -34.47
C PRO A 23 0.44 4.45 -35.47
N GLN A 24 0.36 4.85 -36.73
CA GLN A 24 0.41 4.04 -37.94
C GLN A 24 1.77 3.45 -38.33
N SER A 25 1.65 2.36 -39.10
CA SER A 25 2.67 1.64 -39.87
C SER A 25 3.41 2.47 -40.92
N SER A 26 4.65 2.06 -41.23
CA SER A 26 5.08 2.00 -42.64
C SER A 26 6.00 0.78 -42.87
N SER A 27 5.82 0.20 -44.05
CA SER A 27 6.27 -1.09 -44.55
C SER A 27 7.64 -1.04 -45.24
N ASP A 28 8.21 -2.23 -45.48
CA ASP A 28 8.90 -2.69 -46.72
C ASP A 28 10.09 -3.61 -46.34
N THR A 29 10.20 -4.91 -46.66
CA THR A 29 10.22 -5.67 -47.93
C THR A 29 11.54 -6.47 -47.97
N ILE A 30 11.41 -7.81 -47.91
CA ILE A 30 12.23 -8.87 -48.55
C ILE A 30 13.77 -8.91 -48.36
N ARG A 31 14.30 -9.99 -47.75
CA ARG A 31 15.18 -10.98 -48.44
C ARG A 31 15.43 -12.27 -47.64
N LYS A 32 15.37 -13.40 -48.36
CA LYS A 32 15.78 -14.75 -47.95
C LYS A 32 17.28 -14.82 -47.63
N ASN A 33 17.67 -15.68 -46.68
CA ASN A 33 18.77 -16.65 -46.87
C ASN A 33 18.68 -17.83 -45.88
N ILE A 34 19.03 -19.01 -46.40
CA ILE A 34 18.96 -20.34 -45.80
C ILE A 34 20.34 -20.72 -45.23
N ARG A 35 20.35 -21.64 -44.26
CA ARG A 35 21.43 -22.54 -43.73
C ARG A 35 22.02 -22.05 -42.39
N THR A 36 22.21 -22.86 -41.34
CA THR A 36 22.09 -24.31 -41.07
C THR A 36 22.33 -24.50 -39.56
N GLY A 37 21.70 -25.50 -38.95
CA GLY A 37 22.28 -26.23 -37.80
C GLY A 37 21.89 -25.76 -36.40
N GLY A 38 21.32 -26.68 -35.61
CA GLY A 38 21.05 -26.49 -34.17
C GLY A 38 19.62 -26.85 -33.78
N GLY A 39 19.21 -28.11 -33.98
CA GLY A 39 17.90 -28.60 -33.57
C GLY A 39 17.80 -28.76 -32.06
N GLU A 40 17.52 -27.68 -31.33
CA GLU A 40 16.84 -27.79 -30.04
C GLU A 40 15.34 -28.01 -30.33
N LYS A 41 14.86 -29.23 -30.07
CA LYS A 41 13.43 -29.53 -30.07
C LYS A 41 12.77 -28.69 -28.97
N LYS A 42 12.24 -27.51 -29.31
CA LYS A 42 11.26 -26.80 -28.47
C LYS A 42 10.11 -27.77 -28.21
N LYS A 43 10.06 -28.38 -27.02
CA LYS A 43 8.86 -29.10 -26.57
C LYS A 43 7.73 -28.09 -26.63
N HIS A 44 6.77 -28.27 -27.53
CA HIS A 44 5.52 -27.53 -27.47
C HIS A 44 4.92 -27.74 -26.08
N LYS A 45 4.91 -26.70 -25.24
CA LYS A 45 4.19 -26.73 -23.96
C LYS A 45 2.72 -26.84 -24.32
N VAL A 46 2.17 -28.05 -24.22
CA VAL A 46 0.75 -28.30 -24.46
C VAL A 46 -0.02 -27.66 -23.30
N SER A 47 -0.53 -26.44 -23.52
CA SER A 47 -1.41 -25.77 -22.58
C SER A 47 -2.82 -26.34 -22.71
N ARG A 48 -3.40 -26.76 -21.59
CA ARG A 48 -4.78 -27.24 -21.52
C ARG A 48 -5.73 -26.06 -21.58
N LYS A 49 -6.79 -26.19 -22.35
CA LYS A 49 -7.90 -25.24 -22.33
C LYS A 49 -8.78 -25.50 -21.11
N TYR A 50 -9.36 -24.43 -20.58
CA TYR A 50 -10.36 -24.52 -19.53
C TYR A 50 -11.68 -25.13 -20.05
N ASP A 51 -12.35 -25.91 -19.21
CA ASP A 51 -13.68 -26.49 -19.47
C ASP A 51 -14.64 -26.00 -18.38
N SER A 52 -15.80 -25.46 -18.77
CA SER A 52 -16.82 -24.96 -17.85
C SER A 52 -17.32 -26.04 -16.87
N ASN A 53 -17.21 -27.32 -17.24
CA ASN A 53 -17.51 -28.44 -16.36
C ASN A 53 -16.58 -28.53 -15.15
N TYR A 54 -15.46 -27.81 -15.09
CA TYR A 54 -14.60 -27.79 -13.91
C TYR A 54 -15.20 -27.05 -12.72
N LEU A 55 -16.29 -26.29 -12.93
CA LEU A 55 -17.06 -25.69 -11.85
C LEU A 55 -17.66 -26.75 -10.91
N LYS A 56 -17.97 -27.95 -11.41
CA LYS A 56 -18.43 -29.08 -10.56
C LYS A 56 -17.36 -29.59 -9.60
N PHE A 57 -16.11 -29.18 -9.81
CA PHE A 57 -14.99 -29.44 -8.90
C PHE A 57 -14.60 -28.20 -8.10
N GLY A 58 -15.39 -27.11 -8.17
CA GLY A 58 -15.15 -25.86 -7.47
C GLY A 58 -14.12 -24.93 -8.13
N PHE A 59 -13.89 -25.05 -9.44
CA PHE A 59 -12.89 -24.24 -10.14
C PHE A 59 -13.50 -23.40 -11.26
N ILE A 60 -13.00 -22.19 -11.40
CA ILE A 60 -13.21 -21.32 -12.57
C ILE A 60 -11.89 -21.06 -13.29
N GLN A 61 -11.94 -20.48 -14.48
CA GLN A 61 -10.73 -19.92 -15.08
C GLN A 61 -10.37 -18.62 -14.36
N GLU A 62 -9.10 -18.45 -14.03
CA GLU A 62 -8.60 -17.20 -13.47
C GLU A 62 -8.73 -16.04 -14.49
N PRO A 63 -9.27 -14.89 -14.08
CA PRO A 63 -9.38 -13.72 -14.97
C PRO A 63 -8.02 -13.28 -15.52
N GLY A 64 -7.94 -12.94 -16.82
CA GLY A 64 -6.71 -12.51 -17.48
C GLY A 64 -5.72 -13.62 -17.84
N SER A 65 -6.07 -14.90 -17.58
CA SER A 65 -5.24 -16.03 -17.92
C SER A 65 -5.54 -16.61 -19.32
N GLU A 66 -6.10 -15.85 -20.27
CA GLU A 66 -6.47 -16.42 -21.60
C GLU A 66 -5.30 -17.04 -22.40
N PRO A 67 -4.08 -16.47 -22.38
CA PRO A 67 -2.94 -17.04 -23.12
C PRO A 67 -2.42 -18.36 -22.52
N ASP A 68 -2.52 -18.55 -21.20
CA ASP A 68 -2.18 -19.79 -20.50
C ASP A 68 -3.20 -20.04 -19.37
N PRO A 69 -4.32 -20.73 -19.66
CA PRO A 69 -5.43 -20.86 -18.72
C PRO A 69 -5.00 -21.47 -17.38
N ARG A 70 -5.42 -20.87 -16.27
CA ARG A 70 -5.15 -21.36 -14.91
C ARG A 70 -6.47 -21.58 -14.17
N PRO A 71 -6.67 -22.72 -13.47
CA PRO A 71 -7.86 -22.94 -12.68
C PRO A 71 -7.71 -22.27 -11.30
N LEU A 72 -8.70 -21.45 -10.94
CA LEU A 72 -8.84 -20.75 -9.67
C LEU A 72 -9.90 -21.44 -8.81
N CYS A 73 -9.55 -21.81 -7.57
CA CYS A 73 -10.50 -22.39 -6.63
C CYS A 73 -11.47 -21.33 -6.09
N VAL A 74 -12.78 -21.54 -6.23
CA VAL A 74 -13.80 -20.57 -5.76
C VAL A 74 -13.96 -20.50 -4.24
N VAL A 75 -13.33 -21.43 -3.50
CA VAL A 75 -13.42 -21.51 -2.04
C VAL A 75 -12.25 -20.80 -1.35
N CYS A 76 -11.02 -21.09 -1.78
CA CYS A 76 -9.80 -20.53 -1.18
C CYS A 76 -9.09 -19.49 -2.04
N SER A 77 -9.58 -19.22 -3.25
CA SER A 77 -8.94 -18.32 -4.21
C SER A 77 -7.51 -18.72 -4.59
N GLU A 78 -7.14 -19.99 -4.41
CA GLU A 78 -5.83 -20.52 -4.82
C GLU A 78 -5.82 -20.76 -6.34
N SER A 79 -4.89 -20.10 -7.04
CA SER A 79 -4.64 -20.28 -8.47
C SER A 79 -3.66 -21.44 -8.68
N LEU A 80 -4.06 -22.45 -9.46
CA LEU A 80 -3.19 -23.60 -9.75
C LEU A 80 -2.55 -23.46 -11.14
N ALA A 81 -1.46 -24.18 -11.36
CA ALA A 81 -0.83 -24.25 -12.68
C ALA A 81 -1.73 -24.96 -13.71
N ASN A 82 -1.54 -24.64 -14.99
CA ASN A 82 -2.31 -25.22 -16.11
C ASN A 82 -2.33 -26.77 -16.11
N ASP A 83 -1.22 -27.40 -15.71
CA ASP A 83 -1.07 -28.86 -15.64
C ASP A 83 -1.95 -29.51 -14.54
N ALA A 84 -2.50 -28.70 -13.63
CA ALA A 84 -3.42 -29.10 -12.57
C ALA A 84 -4.87 -29.26 -13.06
N MET A 85 -5.21 -28.80 -14.28
CA MET A 85 -6.57 -28.95 -14.87
C MET A 85 -6.98 -30.40 -15.19
N LYS A 86 -6.19 -31.40 -14.80
CA LYS A 86 -6.64 -32.79 -14.81
C LYS A 86 -7.73 -32.97 -13.73
N PRO A 87 -8.91 -33.55 -14.04
CA PRO A 87 -9.99 -33.72 -13.06
C PRO A 87 -9.56 -34.40 -11.75
N LEU A 88 -8.65 -35.37 -11.83
CA LEU A 88 -8.06 -36.03 -10.66
C LEU A 88 -7.28 -35.08 -9.75
N LYS A 89 -6.54 -34.13 -10.32
CA LYS A 89 -5.76 -33.14 -9.56
C LYS A 89 -6.65 -32.06 -8.94
N LEU A 90 -7.66 -31.57 -9.68
CA LEU A 90 -8.67 -30.64 -9.16
C LEU A 90 -9.46 -31.26 -8.00
N LYS A 91 -9.94 -32.50 -8.19
CA LYS A 91 -10.59 -33.27 -7.11
C LYS A 91 -9.67 -33.47 -5.92
N LYS A 92 -8.39 -33.78 -6.14
CA LYS A 92 -7.42 -33.97 -5.06
C LYS A 92 -7.20 -32.69 -4.26
N HIS A 93 -7.01 -31.55 -4.92
CA HIS A 93 -6.95 -30.24 -4.23
C HIS A 93 -8.18 -30.08 -3.33
N PHE A 94 -9.36 -30.25 -3.91
CA PHE A 94 -10.62 -30.03 -3.21
C PHE A 94 -10.82 -30.98 -2.02
N GLN A 95 -10.52 -32.28 -2.19
CA GLN A 95 -10.60 -33.26 -1.10
C GLN A 95 -9.57 -33.02 0.00
N SER A 96 -8.39 -32.48 -0.34
CA SER A 96 -7.34 -32.22 0.64
C SER A 96 -7.54 -30.92 1.43
N LYS A 97 -7.99 -29.85 0.76
CA LYS A 97 -8.11 -28.50 1.33
C LYS A 97 -9.53 -28.18 1.80
N HIS A 98 -10.53 -28.82 1.20
CA HIS A 98 -11.96 -28.56 1.42
C HIS A 98 -12.77 -29.87 1.58
N PRO A 99 -12.37 -30.79 2.47
CA PRO A 99 -13.01 -32.11 2.61
C PRO A 99 -14.51 -32.00 2.90
N ASP A 100 -14.92 -31.03 3.72
CA ASP A 100 -16.31 -30.82 4.15
C ASP A 100 -17.22 -30.32 3.02
N LEU A 101 -16.63 -29.76 1.96
CA LEU A 101 -17.35 -29.18 0.83
C LEU A 101 -17.36 -30.11 -0.38
N ALA A 102 -16.59 -31.21 -0.37
CA ALA A 102 -16.32 -32.05 -1.55
C ALA A 102 -17.57 -32.78 -2.09
N LYS A 103 -18.65 -32.86 -1.30
CA LYS A 103 -19.92 -33.48 -1.67
C LYS A 103 -21.04 -32.46 -1.98
N LYS A 104 -20.74 -31.17 -1.95
CA LYS A 104 -21.74 -30.13 -2.24
C LYS A 104 -22.12 -30.15 -3.73
N PRO A 105 -23.38 -29.82 -4.07
CA PRO A 105 -23.85 -29.89 -5.44
C PRO A 105 -23.37 -28.68 -6.26
N LEU A 106 -23.50 -28.75 -7.59
CA LEU A 106 -23.02 -27.71 -8.52
C LEU A 106 -23.59 -26.32 -8.20
N GLU A 107 -24.86 -26.25 -7.79
CA GLU A 107 -25.55 -24.98 -7.48
C GLU A 107 -24.87 -24.24 -6.33
N TYR A 108 -24.26 -24.97 -5.38
CA TYR A 108 -23.50 -24.36 -4.29
C TYR A 108 -22.27 -23.61 -4.81
N PHE A 109 -21.54 -24.22 -5.75
CA PHE A 109 -20.36 -23.62 -6.36
C PHE A 109 -20.70 -22.47 -7.32
N GLN A 110 -21.83 -22.56 -8.03
CA GLN A 110 -22.36 -21.47 -8.84
C GLN A 110 -22.64 -20.23 -7.98
N ARG A 111 -23.39 -20.38 -6.88
CA ARG A 111 -23.68 -19.26 -5.96
C ARG A 111 -22.42 -18.66 -5.35
N MET A 112 -21.42 -19.48 -5.05
CA MET A 112 -20.15 -19.01 -4.49
C MET A 112 -19.34 -18.22 -5.53
N CYS A 113 -19.32 -18.67 -6.78
CA CYS A 113 -18.73 -17.94 -7.90
C CYS A 113 -19.43 -16.58 -8.12
N GLU A 114 -20.76 -16.53 -8.11
CA GLU A 114 -21.52 -15.27 -8.23
C GLU A 114 -21.21 -14.30 -7.11
N ASN A 115 -21.08 -14.77 -5.87
CA ASN A 115 -20.71 -13.93 -4.73
C ASN A 115 -19.29 -13.39 -4.86
N MET A 116 -18.34 -14.23 -5.28
CA MET A 116 -16.96 -13.82 -5.54
C MET A 116 -16.90 -12.77 -6.66
N GLN A 117 -17.68 -12.95 -7.73
CA GLN A 117 -17.81 -11.95 -8.80
C GLN A 117 -18.40 -10.63 -8.30
N LYS A 118 -19.44 -10.67 -7.45
CA LYS A 118 -20.00 -9.46 -6.84
C LYS A 118 -18.99 -8.72 -5.98
N GLN A 119 -18.14 -9.42 -5.24
CA GLN A 119 -17.06 -8.84 -4.45
C GLN A 119 -16.00 -8.17 -5.33
N VAL A 120 -15.54 -8.87 -6.38
CA VAL A 120 -14.59 -8.30 -7.35
C VAL A 120 -15.18 -7.09 -8.05
N ILE A 121 -16.44 -7.17 -8.50
CA ILE A 121 -17.13 -6.04 -9.14
C ILE A 121 -17.28 -4.86 -8.18
N ALA A 122 -17.58 -5.09 -6.90
CA ALA A 122 -17.66 -4.02 -5.90
C ALA A 122 -16.30 -3.34 -5.66
N LEU A 123 -15.20 -4.09 -5.69
CA LEU A 123 -13.84 -3.56 -5.57
C LEU A 123 -13.38 -2.83 -6.84
N THR A 124 -13.74 -3.32 -8.02
CA THR A 124 -13.34 -2.75 -9.31
C THR A 124 -14.19 -1.54 -9.71
N LYS A 125 -15.41 -1.39 -9.17
CA LYS A 125 -16.33 -0.27 -9.46
C LYS A 125 -15.99 1.06 -8.78
N MET A 126 -14.76 1.28 -8.31
CA MET A 126 -14.32 2.63 -7.97
C MET A 126 -14.29 3.49 -9.24
N THR A 127 -15.34 4.29 -9.43
CA THR A 127 -15.48 5.19 -10.58
C THR A 127 -14.52 6.39 -10.45
N VAL A 128 -14.29 7.12 -11.55
CA VAL A 128 -13.55 8.40 -11.52
C VAL A 128 -14.25 9.43 -10.59
N GLU A 129 -15.56 9.34 -10.47
CA GLU A 129 -16.36 10.15 -9.53
C GLU A 129 -16.03 9.79 -8.08
N ASP A 130 -15.86 8.50 -7.74
CA ASP A 130 -15.45 8.05 -6.40
C ASP A 130 -14.04 8.54 -6.03
N LYS A 131 -13.10 8.53 -6.99
CA LYS A 131 -11.73 9.06 -6.77
C LYS A 131 -11.75 10.55 -6.47
N SER A 132 -12.59 11.32 -7.16
CA SER A 132 -12.70 12.76 -6.96
C SER A 132 -13.29 13.12 -5.59
N LEU A 133 -14.30 12.37 -5.12
CA LEU A 133 -14.90 12.54 -3.79
C LEU A 133 -13.90 12.21 -2.66
N ILE A 134 -13.16 11.10 -2.81
CA ILE A 134 -12.13 10.71 -1.86
C ILE A 134 -11.04 11.79 -1.82
N LYS A 135 -10.55 12.22 -2.99
CA LYS A 135 -9.53 13.29 -3.09
C LYS A 135 -10.00 14.59 -2.44
N ALA A 136 -11.22 15.04 -2.70
CA ALA A 136 -11.79 16.24 -2.08
C ALA A 136 -11.78 16.16 -0.55
N SER A 137 -12.04 14.96 -0.02
CA SER A 137 -11.98 14.78 1.42
C SER A 137 -10.57 14.79 1.99
N TYR A 138 -9.61 14.13 1.33
CA TYR A 138 -8.19 14.18 1.72
C TYR A 138 -7.66 15.61 1.70
N LEU A 139 -8.04 16.39 0.69
CA LEU A 139 -7.70 17.81 0.61
C LEU A 139 -8.25 18.59 1.81
N THR A 140 -9.47 18.29 2.24
CA THR A 140 -10.06 18.94 3.43
C THR A 140 -9.31 18.57 4.70
N ALA A 141 -9.08 17.27 4.93
CA ALA A 141 -8.31 16.76 6.05
C ALA A 141 -6.90 17.38 6.10
N LEU A 142 -6.24 17.50 4.95
CA LEU A 142 -4.92 18.12 4.82
C LEU A 142 -4.94 19.60 5.24
N GLN A 143 -5.96 20.36 4.81
CA GLN A 143 -6.08 21.77 5.22
C GLN A 143 -6.31 21.89 6.73
N ILE A 144 -7.13 21.02 7.31
CA ILE A 144 -7.36 20.99 8.76
C ILE A 144 -6.05 20.73 9.51
N ALA A 145 -5.29 19.73 9.09
CA ALA A 145 -3.99 19.38 9.69
C ALA A 145 -2.97 20.52 9.55
N LYS A 146 -2.82 21.10 8.34
CA LYS A 146 -1.90 22.23 8.09
C LYS A 146 -2.21 23.46 8.96
N ASN A 147 -3.49 23.69 9.23
CA ASN A 147 -3.95 24.79 10.07
C ASN A 147 -4.00 24.42 11.57
N LYS A 148 -3.49 23.25 11.97
CA LYS A 148 -3.44 22.75 13.35
C LYS A 148 -4.82 22.78 14.03
N LYS A 149 -5.88 22.45 13.28
CA LYS A 149 -7.26 22.41 13.79
C LYS A 149 -7.64 20.97 14.18
N SER A 150 -8.61 20.85 15.10
CA SER A 150 -9.22 19.56 15.43
C SER A 150 -9.90 18.96 14.19
N TYR A 151 -9.76 17.65 13.99
CA TYR A 151 -10.45 16.93 12.92
C TYR A 151 -11.98 16.98 13.03
N THR A 152 -12.53 17.30 14.21
CA THR A 152 -13.97 17.47 14.43
C THR A 152 -14.56 18.65 13.64
N ILE A 153 -13.74 19.66 13.32
CA ILE A 153 -14.20 20.87 12.62
C ILE A 153 -14.74 20.58 11.21
N ALA A 154 -14.30 19.47 10.58
CA ALA A 154 -14.78 19.04 9.28
C ALA A 154 -16.29 18.80 9.30
N GLU A 155 -16.74 18.06 10.31
CA GLU A 155 -18.13 17.65 10.50
C GLU A 155 -18.97 18.76 11.12
N GLU A 156 -18.43 19.45 12.13
CA GLU A 156 -19.15 20.44 12.92
C GLU A 156 -19.38 21.76 12.18
N LEU A 157 -18.47 22.14 11.27
CA LEU A 157 -18.48 23.47 10.65
C LEU A 157 -18.27 23.43 9.13
N ILE A 158 -17.20 22.81 8.66
CA ILE A 158 -16.80 22.93 7.24
C ILE A 158 -17.86 22.31 6.33
N LYS A 159 -18.32 21.09 6.62
CA LYS A 159 -19.32 20.40 5.81
C LYS A 159 -20.67 21.14 5.79
N PRO A 160 -21.26 21.56 6.93
CA PRO A 160 -22.46 22.40 6.92
C PRO A 160 -22.31 23.69 6.10
N CYS A 161 -21.23 24.44 6.30
CA CYS A 161 -20.98 25.69 5.56
C CYS A 161 -20.85 25.45 4.06
N MET A 162 -20.12 24.41 3.65
CA MET A 162 -19.95 24.04 2.25
C MET A 162 -21.28 23.69 1.59
N LEU A 163 -22.14 22.93 2.28
CA LEU A 163 -23.45 22.54 1.74
C LEU A 163 -24.40 23.73 1.63
N GLN A 164 -24.44 24.62 2.63
CA GLN A 164 -25.27 25.83 2.61
C GLN A 164 -24.85 26.79 1.49
N ALA A 165 -23.56 27.08 1.37
CA ALA A 165 -23.05 27.95 0.31
C ALA A 165 -23.30 27.36 -1.09
N CYS A 166 -23.14 26.04 -1.25
CA CYS A 166 -23.44 25.35 -2.50
C CYS A 166 -24.94 25.39 -2.85
N GLU A 167 -25.82 25.24 -1.86
CA GLU A 167 -27.27 25.34 -2.09
C GLU A 167 -27.67 26.72 -2.60
N GLU A 168 -27.13 27.79 -2.00
CA GLU A 168 -27.45 29.16 -2.37
C GLU A 168 -26.91 29.53 -3.76
N VAL A 169 -25.68 29.11 -4.09
CA VAL A 169 -25.00 29.52 -5.32
C VAL A 169 -25.32 28.60 -6.51
N LEU A 170 -25.46 27.29 -6.26
CA LEU A 170 -25.52 26.26 -7.31
C LEU A 170 -26.81 25.42 -7.27
N GLY A 171 -27.65 25.60 -6.24
CA GLY A 171 -28.92 24.92 -6.10
C GLY A 171 -28.84 23.49 -5.55
N LYS A 172 -30.01 22.95 -5.20
CA LYS A 172 -30.17 21.66 -4.50
C LYS A 172 -29.56 20.44 -5.21
N GLN A 173 -29.46 20.45 -6.55
CA GLN A 173 -28.90 19.33 -7.30
C GLN A 173 -27.38 19.20 -7.06
N ALA A 174 -26.66 20.31 -6.97
CA ALA A 174 -25.21 20.30 -6.72
C ALA A 174 -24.88 19.82 -5.29
N VAL A 175 -25.71 20.19 -4.32
CA VAL A 175 -25.59 19.76 -2.91
C VAL A 175 -25.58 18.24 -2.77
N GLN A 176 -26.38 17.52 -3.57
CA GLN A 176 -26.42 16.05 -3.50
C GLN A 176 -25.08 15.41 -3.85
N LYS A 177 -24.31 16.02 -4.77
CA LYS A 177 -22.96 15.53 -5.11
C LYS A 177 -21.98 15.75 -3.96
N LEU A 178 -22.08 16.88 -3.25
CA LEU A 178 -21.19 17.20 -2.12
C LEU A 178 -21.54 16.43 -0.84
N LYS A 179 -22.81 16.08 -0.61
CA LYS A 179 -23.24 15.33 0.57
C LYS A 179 -22.51 13.98 0.72
N VAL A 180 -22.18 13.36 -0.41
CA VAL A 180 -21.50 12.06 -0.48
C VAL A 180 -20.04 12.15 -0.04
N ILE A 181 -19.42 13.33 -0.04
CA ILE A 181 -18.02 13.50 0.41
C ILE A 181 -17.93 13.06 1.89
N PRO A 182 -17.13 12.03 2.21
CA PRO A 182 -16.99 11.57 3.60
C PRO A 182 -16.15 12.60 4.38
N MET A 183 -16.74 13.24 5.39
CA MET A 183 -16.06 14.24 6.23
C MET A 183 -16.52 14.13 7.70
N SER A 184 -16.73 12.90 8.18
CA SER A 184 -16.98 12.69 9.60
C SER A 184 -15.69 12.86 10.38
N ALA A 185 -15.78 13.21 11.66
CA ALA A 185 -14.60 13.33 12.52
C ALA A 185 -13.71 12.08 12.48
N ASN A 186 -14.31 10.88 12.43
CA ASN A 186 -13.57 9.62 12.31
C ASN A 186 -12.85 9.49 10.96
N THR A 187 -13.50 9.91 9.87
CA THR A 187 -12.90 9.86 8.54
C THR A 187 -11.74 10.84 8.40
N ASP A 188 -11.90 12.08 8.87
CA ASP A 188 -10.83 13.07 8.84
C ASP A 188 -9.65 12.65 9.72
N LYS A 189 -9.92 12.10 10.92
CA LYS A 189 -8.88 11.52 11.77
C LYS A 189 -8.10 10.41 11.03
N GLN A 190 -8.81 9.49 10.39
CA GLN A 190 -8.19 8.40 9.64
C GLN A 190 -7.31 8.95 8.52
N ARG A 191 -7.83 9.86 7.69
CA ARG A 191 -7.07 10.41 6.55
C ARG A 191 -5.84 11.20 6.98
N ILE A 192 -5.92 11.93 8.10
CA ILE A 192 -4.73 12.59 8.66
C ILE A 192 -3.69 11.54 9.07
N GLY A 193 -4.12 10.42 9.65
CA GLY A 193 -3.26 9.27 9.94
C GLY A 193 -2.64 8.68 8.69
N ASP A 194 -3.46 8.36 7.68
CA ASP A 194 -3.02 7.78 6.41
C ASP A 194 -1.97 8.68 5.72
N MET A 195 -2.19 10.00 5.70
CA MET A 195 -1.22 10.96 5.16
C MET A 195 0.06 11.05 6.01
N ALA A 196 -0.04 10.94 7.33
CA ALA A 196 1.13 10.97 8.21
C ALA A 196 1.99 9.71 8.02
N GLU A 197 1.37 8.54 7.91
CA GLU A 197 2.04 7.27 7.61
C GLU A 197 2.73 7.30 6.24
N ASP A 198 2.07 7.86 5.22
CA ASP A 198 2.66 8.02 3.89
C ASP A 198 3.89 8.94 3.91
N ILE A 199 3.82 10.08 4.62
CA ILE A 199 4.97 10.99 4.81
C ILE A 199 6.11 10.28 5.55
N GLU A 200 5.81 9.57 6.63
CA GLU A 200 6.81 8.81 7.40
C GLU A 200 7.53 7.79 6.51
N ASN A 201 6.79 7.02 5.72
CA ASN A 201 7.36 6.05 4.79
C ASN A 201 8.28 6.71 3.73
N GLN A 202 7.89 7.87 3.19
CA GLN A 202 8.72 8.62 2.25
C GLN A 202 10.04 9.07 2.89
N VAL A 203 9.99 9.58 4.12
CA VAL A 203 11.19 10.01 4.87
C VAL A 203 12.08 8.80 5.18
N ILE A 204 11.51 7.66 5.58
CA ILE A 204 12.26 6.42 5.82
C ILE A 204 12.97 5.94 4.55
N GLU A 205 12.27 5.94 3.41
CA GLU A 205 12.84 5.55 2.12
C GLU A 205 13.99 6.48 1.72
N MET A 206 13.81 7.79 1.89
CA MET A 206 14.83 8.80 1.68
C MET A 206 16.09 8.52 2.52
N VAL A 207 15.93 8.23 3.81
CA VAL A 207 17.05 7.90 4.71
C VAL A 207 17.75 6.60 4.31
N LYS A 208 16.99 5.57 3.91
CA LYS A 208 17.52 4.28 3.49
C LYS A 208 18.36 4.37 2.21
N ASN A 209 17.88 5.16 1.26
CA ASN A 209 18.51 5.37 -0.04
C ASN A 209 19.73 6.29 0.04
N SER A 210 19.80 7.14 1.07
CA SER A 210 20.98 7.97 1.30
C SER A 210 22.20 7.12 1.70
N PRO A 211 23.41 7.41 1.16
CA PRO A 211 24.64 6.78 1.61
C PRO A 211 24.92 7.04 3.09
N PHE A 212 24.62 8.26 3.55
CA PHE A 212 24.84 8.70 4.92
C PHE A 212 23.74 9.65 5.39
N TYR A 213 23.51 9.70 6.69
CA TYR A 213 22.60 10.67 7.30
C TYR A 213 23.13 11.13 8.65
N SER A 214 22.55 12.21 9.16
CA SER A 214 22.77 12.67 10.53
C SER A 214 21.44 12.87 11.22
N ILE A 215 21.42 12.74 12.55
CA ILE A 215 20.22 12.90 13.35
C ILE A 215 20.36 14.04 14.35
N GLN A 216 19.26 14.72 14.64
CA GLN A 216 19.13 15.65 15.73
C GLN A 216 18.03 15.17 16.67
N LEU A 217 18.37 15.02 17.95
CA LEU A 217 17.45 14.56 18.97
C LEU A 217 17.08 15.72 19.88
N ASP A 218 15.77 15.92 20.04
CA ASP A 218 15.20 16.93 20.92
C ASP A 218 14.14 16.31 21.84
N LYS A 219 13.95 16.90 23.02
CA LYS A 219 12.97 16.43 24.00
C LYS A 219 11.91 17.50 24.23
N SER A 220 10.66 17.11 24.04
CA SER A 220 9.51 17.94 24.39
C SER A 220 8.68 17.27 25.47
N THR A 221 8.08 18.05 26.37
CA THR A 221 7.02 17.57 27.27
C THR A 221 5.67 17.93 26.69
N ASP A 222 4.76 16.97 26.57
CA ASP A 222 3.39 17.24 26.16
C ASP A 222 2.57 17.85 27.33
N ILE A 223 1.36 18.33 27.01
CA ILE A 223 0.42 18.91 28.00
C ILE A 223 -0.06 17.91 29.06
N SER A 224 0.19 16.61 28.87
CA SER A 224 -0.14 15.51 29.78
C SER A 224 1.08 15.05 30.61
N ASN A 225 2.16 15.83 30.62
CA ASN A 225 3.45 15.50 31.26
C ASN A 225 4.13 14.21 30.72
N LYS A 226 3.78 13.79 29.51
CA LYS A 226 4.52 12.73 28.81
C LYS A 226 5.71 13.34 28.09
N VAL A 227 6.82 12.61 28.08
CA VAL A 227 8.03 13.04 27.39
C VAL A 227 8.03 12.45 25.99
N LEU A 228 8.17 13.33 24.99
CA LEU A 228 8.33 12.99 23.59
C LEU A 228 9.80 13.19 23.20
N LEU A 229 10.38 12.19 22.55
CA LEU A 229 11.63 12.31 21.82
C LEU A 229 11.31 12.65 20.37
N LEU A 230 11.77 13.79 19.91
CA LEU A 230 11.73 14.17 18.50
C LEU A 230 13.06 13.81 17.86
N CYS A 231 13.00 13.07 16.75
CA CYS A 231 14.17 12.72 15.95
C CYS A 231 14.02 13.40 14.58
N PHE A 232 14.87 14.37 14.32
CA PHE A 232 15.02 14.96 13.00
C PHE A 232 16.17 14.27 12.28
N VAL A 233 16.03 14.08 10.98
CA VAL A 233 17.06 13.50 10.14
C VAL A 233 17.47 14.51 9.08
N ARG A 234 18.78 14.58 8.82
CA ARG A 234 19.37 15.37 7.75
C ARG A 234 20.09 14.46 6.78
N VAL A 235 19.69 14.54 5.52
CA VAL A 235 20.18 13.74 4.39
C VAL A 235 20.58 14.65 3.23
N GLU A 236 21.46 14.16 2.38
CA GLU A 236 21.73 14.80 1.08
C GLU A 236 20.85 14.14 0.02
N CYS A 237 20.08 14.95 -0.70
CA CYS A 237 19.22 14.50 -1.79
C CYS A 237 19.47 15.42 -2.99
N GLU A 238 19.93 14.84 -4.09
CA GLU A 238 20.19 15.56 -5.35
C GLU A 238 21.13 16.78 -5.19
N GLY A 239 22.12 16.69 -4.30
CA GLY A 239 23.07 17.77 -4.03
C GLY A 239 22.59 18.83 -3.03
N GLU A 240 21.37 18.70 -2.50
CA GLU A 240 20.84 19.60 -1.46
C GLU A 240 20.68 18.86 -0.12
N LEU A 241 20.97 19.56 0.98
CA LEU A 241 20.71 19.05 2.31
C LEU A 241 19.24 19.25 2.67
N GLN A 242 18.54 18.16 2.92
CA GLN A 242 17.16 18.15 3.37
C GLN A 242 17.09 17.74 4.84
N GLU A 243 16.24 18.41 5.60
CA GLU A 243 15.99 18.13 7.01
C GLU A 243 14.51 17.84 7.20
N GLU A 244 14.20 16.67 7.75
CA GLU A 244 12.83 16.21 7.95
C GLU A 244 12.65 15.64 9.36
N LEU A 245 11.43 15.68 9.87
CA LEU A 245 11.08 14.97 11.09
C LEU A 245 10.96 13.48 10.77
N LEU A 246 11.89 12.66 11.29
CA LEU A 246 11.87 11.22 11.09
C LEU A 246 10.80 10.56 11.97
N CYS A 247 10.81 10.83 13.27
CA CYS A 247 9.83 10.26 14.18
C CYS A 247 9.63 11.06 15.47
N SER A 248 8.48 10.84 16.10
CA SER A 248 8.18 11.32 17.46
C SER A 248 7.84 10.14 18.36
N LEU A 249 8.71 9.83 19.31
CA LEU A 249 8.59 8.65 20.17
C LEU A 249 8.13 9.04 21.57
N ASN A 250 7.10 8.36 22.07
CA ASN A 250 6.70 8.46 23.47
C ASN A 250 7.72 7.73 24.34
N LEU A 251 8.31 8.42 25.30
CA LEU A 251 9.18 7.80 26.28
C LEU A 251 8.38 7.40 27.52
N PRO A 252 8.67 6.23 28.12
CA PRO A 252 8.17 5.92 29.47
C PRO A 252 8.70 7.00 30.44
N GLY A 253 7.98 7.30 31.53
CA GLY A 253 8.24 8.48 32.39
C GLY A 253 9.63 8.59 33.03
N ARG A 254 10.53 7.61 32.83
CA ARG A 254 11.96 7.71 33.12
C ARG A 254 12.69 8.04 31.81
N THR A 255 13.45 9.14 31.82
CA THR A 255 14.18 9.64 30.64
C THR A 255 15.65 9.26 30.72
N THR A 256 15.95 8.01 31.07
CA THR A 256 17.34 7.55 31.04
C THR A 256 17.83 7.46 29.60
N SER A 257 19.12 7.66 29.40
CA SER A 257 19.77 7.52 28.09
C SER A 257 19.58 6.12 27.46
N SER A 258 19.46 5.08 28.29
CA SER A 258 19.19 3.71 27.83
C SER A 258 17.78 3.55 27.27
N GLU A 259 16.76 4.09 27.95
CA GLU A 259 15.37 4.03 27.47
C GLU A 259 15.19 4.83 26.17
N ILE A 260 15.85 5.99 26.07
CA ILE A 260 15.87 6.80 24.85
C ILE A 260 16.51 6.02 23.70
N PHE A 261 17.67 5.42 23.95
CA PHE A 261 18.37 4.63 22.93
C PHE A 261 17.54 3.42 22.51
N GLU A 262 16.92 2.71 23.45
CA GLU A 262 16.14 1.52 23.14
C GLU A 262 14.89 1.86 22.30
N ALA A 263 14.20 2.95 22.62
CA ALA A 263 13.08 3.43 21.83
C ALA A 263 13.51 3.77 20.40
N LEU A 264 14.61 4.52 20.26
CA LEU A 264 15.15 4.91 18.96
C LEU A 264 15.68 3.71 18.16
N ASN A 265 16.38 2.79 18.83
CA ASN A 265 16.92 1.59 18.22
C ASN A 265 15.80 0.63 17.78
N SER A 266 14.75 0.48 18.57
CA SER A 266 13.56 -0.30 18.20
C SER A 266 12.92 0.25 16.93
N TYR A 267 12.74 1.58 16.86
CA TYR A 267 12.22 2.24 15.66
C TYR A 267 13.12 2.02 14.44
N PHE A 268 14.44 2.16 14.60
CA PHE A 268 15.41 1.97 13.50
C PHE A 268 15.42 0.52 13.02
N LEU A 269 15.36 -0.45 13.93
CA LEU A 269 15.31 -1.87 13.58
C LEU A 269 14.01 -2.25 12.87
N GLU A 270 12.87 -1.78 13.36
CA GLU A 270 11.55 -2.00 12.76
C GLU A 270 11.50 -1.49 11.32
N HIS A 271 12.04 -0.30 11.08
CA HIS A 271 12.04 0.34 9.76
C HIS A 271 13.26 0.00 8.90
N GLY A 272 14.19 -0.84 9.40
CA GLY A 272 15.40 -1.25 8.69
C GLY A 272 16.35 -0.09 8.37
N ILE A 273 16.44 0.91 9.24
CA ILE A 273 17.37 2.03 9.14
C ILE A 273 18.72 1.61 9.74
N GLU A 274 19.77 1.68 8.94
CA GLU A 274 21.10 1.22 9.33
C GLU A 274 21.84 2.28 10.14
N TRP A 275 22.18 1.98 11.40
CA TRP A 275 23.04 2.84 12.22
C TRP A 275 24.40 3.13 11.59
N LYS A 276 24.95 2.19 10.81
CA LYS A 276 26.26 2.33 10.16
C LYS A 276 26.34 3.48 9.15
N LYS A 277 25.20 3.95 8.65
CA LYS A 277 25.10 5.13 7.77
C LYS A 277 24.96 6.45 8.55
N CYS A 278 24.77 6.40 9.87
CA CYS A 278 24.67 7.59 10.71
C CYS A 278 26.06 8.18 10.98
N ILE A 279 26.35 9.33 10.37
CA ILE A 279 27.63 10.04 10.46
C ILE A 279 27.60 11.26 11.40
N GLY A 280 26.42 11.62 11.92
CA GLY A 280 26.28 12.77 12.81
C GLY A 280 25.14 12.62 13.81
N ILE A 281 25.37 13.07 15.04
CA ILE A 281 24.34 13.21 16.07
C ILE A 281 24.41 14.58 16.73
N CYS A 282 23.28 15.28 16.78
CA CYS A 282 23.12 16.55 17.48
C CYS A 282 22.14 16.40 18.65
N THR A 283 22.46 16.97 19.82
CA THR A 283 21.59 16.89 21.02
C THR A 283 21.59 18.22 21.80
N ASP A 284 20.56 18.44 22.62
CA ASP A 284 20.34 19.61 23.49
C ASP A 284 21.37 19.82 24.62
N GLY A 285 22.37 18.94 24.76
CA GLY A 285 23.37 19.08 25.82
C GLY A 285 22.96 18.48 27.17
N ALA A 286 21.71 18.02 27.35
CA ALA A 286 21.23 17.50 28.62
C ALA A 286 22.06 16.30 29.10
N ALA A 287 22.19 16.11 30.42
CA ALA A 287 23.12 15.11 30.98
C ALA A 287 22.83 13.66 30.52
N ASN A 288 21.57 13.32 30.26
CA ASN A 288 21.15 12.03 29.69
C ASN A 288 21.42 11.92 28.17
N MET A 289 21.77 13.02 27.50
CA MET A 289 22.14 13.06 26.09
C MET A 289 23.67 13.07 25.92
N THR A 290 24.40 13.89 26.66
CA THR A 290 25.84 14.13 26.48
C THR A 290 26.77 13.35 27.40
N GLY A 291 26.23 12.56 28.34
CA GLY A 291 27.04 11.76 29.27
C GLY A 291 28.11 10.94 28.55
N HIS A 292 29.39 11.14 28.90
CA HIS A 292 30.53 10.58 28.18
C HIS A 292 30.54 9.04 28.11
N LEU A 293 30.02 8.36 29.14
CA LEU A 293 29.97 6.89 29.23
C LEU A 293 28.56 6.33 29.03
N SER A 294 27.54 7.05 29.45
CA SER A 294 26.16 6.55 29.50
C SER A 294 25.19 7.34 28.63
N GLY A 295 25.55 8.51 28.09
CA GLY A 295 24.67 9.36 27.30
C GLY A 295 24.27 8.76 25.96
N ILE A 296 23.21 9.30 25.35
CA ILE A 296 22.73 8.84 24.04
C ILE A 296 23.83 8.91 22.99
N VAL A 297 24.67 9.95 23.03
CA VAL A 297 25.78 10.13 22.09
C VAL A 297 26.74 8.94 22.18
N ALA A 298 27.18 8.55 23.37
CA ALA A 298 28.09 7.41 23.55
C ALA A 298 27.49 6.11 23.01
N LYS A 299 26.19 5.87 23.25
CA LYS A 299 25.49 4.68 22.75
C LYS A 299 25.40 4.67 21.22
N VAL A 300 25.05 5.80 20.61
CA VAL A 300 24.99 5.92 19.14
C VAL A 300 26.39 5.80 18.53
N LYS A 301 27.45 6.31 19.18
CA LYS A 301 28.84 6.11 18.72
C LYS A 301 29.25 4.64 18.65
N ASN A 302 28.73 3.80 19.53
CA ASN A 302 29.05 2.36 19.54
C ASN A 302 28.40 1.59 18.37
N VAL A 303 27.22 2.02 17.91
CA VAL A 303 26.49 1.34 16.83
C VAL A 303 26.65 2.02 15.47
N GLY A 304 26.92 3.32 15.47
CA GLY A 304 26.98 4.21 14.32
C GLY A 304 28.16 4.00 13.37
N HIS A 305 28.34 4.94 12.44
CA HIS A 305 29.53 5.03 11.61
C HIS A 305 30.79 5.20 12.49
N PRO A 306 31.95 4.59 12.17
CA PRO A 306 33.17 4.73 12.97
C PRO A 306 33.59 6.18 13.24
N ASP A 307 33.42 7.05 12.23
CA ASP A 307 33.80 8.47 12.28
C ASP A 307 32.61 9.40 12.62
N ILE A 308 31.60 8.90 13.31
CA ILE A 308 30.42 9.68 13.67
C ILE A 308 30.79 10.93 14.49
N LEU A 309 30.31 12.08 14.02
CA LEU A 309 30.48 13.36 14.69
C LEU A 309 29.35 13.59 15.69
N SER A 310 29.68 14.20 16.82
CA SER A 310 28.69 14.60 17.83
C SER A 310 28.77 16.09 18.06
N THR A 311 27.65 16.78 17.90
CA THR A 311 27.53 18.22 18.15
C THR A 311 26.51 18.50 19.25
N GLN A 312 26.69 19.63 19.91
CA GLN A 312 25.66 20.19 20.79
C GLN A 312 24.84 21.21 19.99
N CYS A 313 23.52 21.20 20.21
CA CYS A 313 22.62 22.16 19.59
C CYS A 313 22.93 23.56 20.10
N ILE A 314 23.26 24.49 19.19
CA ILE A 314 23.63 25.89 19.53
C ILE A 314 22.45 26.72 20.07
N ILE A 315 21.22 26.26 19.85
CA ILE A 315 20.00 26.92 20.32
C ILE A 315 19.80 26.71 21.82
N HIS A 316 20.37 25.63 22.37
CA HIS A 316 20.37 25.31 23.79
C HIS A 316 21.63 25.85 24.47
#